data_AF-A0A956Q870-F1
#
_entry.id   AF-A0A956Q870-F1
#
_cell.length_a   1.000
_cell.length_b   1.000
_cell.length_c   1.000
_cell.angle_alpha   90.00
_cell.angle_beta   90.00
_cell.angle_gamma   90.00
#
_symmetry.space_group_name_H-M   'P 1'
#
loop_
_entity.id
_entity.type
_entity.pdbx_description
1 polymer ?
#
loop_
_entity_poly.entity_id
_entity_poly.type
_entity_poly.pdbx_seq_one_letter_code
_entity_poly.pdbx_strand_id
1 'polypeptide(L)'
;MDLHADIPTIAAALAASLIAVDGKLEKSEMAVATSLGVKMFPSFAPMTFETLLDGISQLPPAYELACVFRELVDEEGKKKVLDYLAAIATADDMLASVERDELEAVAKALGAELPELSAKS
;
A
#
# COMPACT_ATOMS: atom_id res chain seq x y z
N MET A 1 8.07 -2.50 -25.04
CA MET A 1 7.44 -1.84 -23.87
C MET A 1 7.79 -2.74 -22.71
N ASP A 2 8.78 -2.33 -21.93
CA ASP A 2 9.10 -3.04 -20.70
C ASP A 2 7.90 -2.88 -19.78
N LEU A 3 7.17 -3.98 -19.54
CA LEU A 3 6.12 -4.09 -18.54
C LEU A 3 6.75 -4.17 -17.14
N HIS A 4 7.67 -3.26 -16.83
CA HIS A 4 7.92 -2.95 -15.43
C HIS A 4 6.62 -2.31 -14.96
N ALA A 5 5.88 -3.04 -14.15
CA ALA A 5 4.67 -2.50 -13.55
C ALA A 5 5.06 -1.22 -12.82
N ASP A 6 4.30 -0.16 -13.04
CA ASP A 6 4.60 1.15 -12.49
C ASP A 6 4.48 1.08 -10.96
N ILE A 7 5.63 0.99 -10.28
CA ILE A 7 5.74 0.83 -8.82
C ILE A 7 4.85 1.84 -8.08
N PRO A 8 4.84 3.15 -8.43
CA PRO A 8 3.89 4.09 -7.84
C PRO A 8 2.42 3.69 -7.98
N THR A 9 2.01 3.18 -9.15
CA THR A 9 0.63 2.71 -9.39
C THR A 9 0.30 1.46 -8.56
N ILE A 10 1.24 0.52 -8.43
CA ILE A 10 1.09 -0.66 -7.58
C ILE A 10 0.96 -0.26 -6.11
N ALA A 11 1.85 0.64 -5.65
CA ALA A 11 1.82 1.17 -4.30
C ALA A 11 0.48 1.84 -4.01
N ALA A 12 -0.03 2.65 -4.94
CA ALA A 12 -1.34 3.31 -4.82
C ALA A 12 -2.49 2.29 -4.75
N ALA A 13 -2.49 1.25 -5.59
CA ALA A 13 -3.54 0.23 -5.60
C ALA A 13 -3.57 -0.59 -4.29
N LEU A 14 -2.40 -1.00 -3.80
CA LEU A 14 -2.28 -1.72 -2.54
C LEU A 14 -2.68 -0.83 -1.35
N ALA A 15 -2.25 0.43 -1.33
CA ALA A 15 -2.63 1.37 -0.28
C ALA A 15 -4.14 1.63 -0.27
N ALA A 16 -4.76 1.78 -1.45
CA ALA A 16 -6.20 1.99 -1.55
C ALA A 16 -6.96 0.79 -0.98
N SER A 17 -6.54 -0.43 -1.30
CA SER A 17 -7.16 -1.64 -0.75
C SER A 17 -6.88 -1.83 0.75
N LEU A 18 -5.69 -1.45 1.24
CA LEU A 18 -5.33 -1.59 2.65
C LEU A 18 -6.15 -0.66 3.54
N ILE A 19 -6.26 0.60 3.16
CA ILE A 19 -7.03 1.61 3.91
C ILE A 19 -8.53 1.28 3.91
N ALA A 20 -9.01 0.62 2.86
CA ALA A 20 -10.43 0.27 2.76
C ALA A 20 -10.83 -1.02 3.49
N VAL A 21 -9.88 -1.71 4.17
CA VAL A 21 -10.11 -3.07 4.67
C VAL A 21 -11.23 -3.14 5.72
N ASP A 22 -11.40 -2.09 6.52
CA ASP A 22 -12.46 -1.98 7.53
C ASP A 22 -13.78 -1.39 6.96
N GLY A 23 -13.79 -1.06 5.66
CA GLY A 23 -14.91 -0.46 4.95
C GLY A 23 -15.06 1.05 5.18
N LYS A 24 -14.11 1.72 5.83
CA LYS A 24 -14.12 3.16 6.06
C LYS A 24 -12.91 3.79 5.41
N LEU A 25 -13.15 4.84 4.63
CA LEU A 25 -12.07 5.68 4.10
C LEU A 25 -11.92 6.90 4.99
N GLU A 26 -10.90 6.91 5.86
CA GLU A 26 -10.63 8.07 6.67
C GLU A 26 -9.79 9.11 5.92
N LYS A 27 -10.19 10.38 6.02
CA LYS A 27 -9.49 11.48 5.34
C LYS A 27 -8.04 11.63 5.80
N SER A 28 -7.76 11.29 7.05
CA SER A 28 -6.41 11.24 7.65
C SER A 28 -5.52 10.26 6.89
N GLU A 29 -5.98 9.02 6.70
CA GLU A 29 -5.25 7.95 6.03
C GLU A 29 -5.03 8.27 4.54
N MET A 30 -6.06 8.78 3.86
CA MET A 30 -5.96 9.21 2.47
C MET A 30 -4.90 10.32 2.30
N ALA A 31 -4.89 11.30 3.20
CA ALA A 31 -3.93 12.41 3.17
C ALA A 31 -2.50 11.94 3.46
N VAL A 32 -2.33 11.03 4.43
CA VAL A 32 -1.06 10.39 4.75
C VAL A 32 -0.54 9.60 3.55
N ALA A 33 -1.37 8.72 2.98
CA ALA A 33 -1.00 7.88 1.84
C ALA A 33 -0.60 8.72 0.63
N THR A 34 -1.33 9.80 0.35
CA THR A 34 -1.00 10.73 -0.73
C THR A 34 0.34 11.44 -0.48
N SER A 35 0.52 11.99 0.72
CA SER A 35 1.74 12.72 1.10
C SER A 35 2.98 11.82 1.05
N LEU A 36 2.89 10.61 1.62
CA LEU A 36 3.94 9.60 1.57
C LEU A 36 4.21 9.13 0.14
N GLY A 37 3.16 8.92 -0.65
CA GLY A 37 3.28 8.46 -2.03
C GLY A 37 4.09 9.42 -2.89
N VAL A 38 3.74 10.72 -2.85
CA VAL A 38 4.48 11.79 -3.56
C VAL A 38 5.92 11.90 -3.07
N LYS A 39 6.17 11.68 -1.78
CA LYS A 39 7.51 11.76 -1.19
C LYS A 39 8.38 10.55 -1.57
N MET A 40 7.82 9.36 -1.61
CA MET A 40 8.55 8.09 -1.79
C MET A 40 8.69 7.70 -3.27
N PHE A 41 7.74 8.11 -4.12
CA PHE A 41 7.72 7.76 -5.54
C PHE A 41 7.63 9.01 -6.41
N PRO A 42 8.69 9.35 -7.19
CA PRO A 42 8.73 10.56 -8.02
C PRO A 42 7.63 10.68 -9.09
N SER A 43 6.99 9.57 -9.45
CA SER A 43 5.90 9.51 -10.45
C SER A 43 4.55 9.17 -9.83
N PHE A 44 4.42 9.26 -8.51
CA PHE A 44 3.12 9.08 -7.84
C PHE A 44 2.13 10.16 -8.31
N ALA A 45 0.96 9.72 -8.77
CA ALA A 45 -0.11 10.61 -9.19
C ALA A 45 -1.26 10.56 -8.17
N PRO A 46 -1.47 11.63 -7.37
CA PRO A 46 -2.58 11.68 -6.41
C PRO A 46 -3.94 11.42 -7.05
N MET A 47 -4.19 11.94 -8.26
CA MET A 47 -5.43 11.70 -8.98
C MET A 47 -5.65 10.21 -9.31
N THR A 48 -4.59 9.47 -9.61
CA THR A 48 -4.68 8.02 -9.84
C THR A 48 -5.07 7.30 -8.56
N PHE A 49 -4.48 7.68 -7.43
CA PHE A 49 -4.82 7.14 -6.12
C PHE A 49 -6.27 7.46 -5.71
N GLU A 50 -6.72 8.70 -5.90
CA GLU A 50 -8.10 9.11 -5.65
C GLU A 50 -9.08 8.31 -6.53
N THR A 51 -8.76 8.12 -7.81
CA THR A 51 -9.59 7.31 -8.73
C THR A 51 -9.69 5.85 -8.28
N LEU A 52 -8.61 5.28 -7.72
CA LEU A 52 -8.62 3.92 -7.16
C LEU A 52 -9.52 3.83 -5.93
N LEU A 53 -9.50 4.85 -5.06
CA LEU A 53 -10.38 4.93 -3.89
C LEU A 53 -11.86 5.09 -4.28
N ASP A 54 -12.16 5.90 -5.31
CA ASP A 54 -13.52 6.02 -5.84
C ASP A 54 -14.04 4.67 -6.40
N GLY A 55 -13.14 3.86 -6.95
CA GLY A 55 -13.41 2.53 -7.50
C GLY A 55 -13.27 1.38 -6.51
N ILE A 56 -13.11 1.63 -5.22
CA ILE A 56 -12.67 0.63 -4.23
C ILE A 56 -13.52 -0.63 -4.16
N SER A 57 -14.84 -0.52 -4.39
CA SER A 57 -15.75 -1.68 -4.43
C SER A 57 -15.43 -2.70 -5.53
N GLN A 58 -14.63 -2.31 -6.53
CA GLN A 58 -14.20 -3.15 -7.64
C GLN A 58 -12.75 -3.61 -7.49
N LEU A 59 -12.01 -3.10 -6.49
CA LEU A 59 -10.64 -3.51 -6.22
C LEU A 59 -10.65 -4.84 -5.46
N PRO A 60 -9.83 -5.81 -5.88
CA PRO A 60 -9.57 -6.99 -5.07
C PRO A 60 -8.94 -6.62 -3.72
N PRO A 61 -9.01 -7.51 -2.72
CA PRO A 61 -8.27 -7.36 -1.48
C PRO A 61 -6.76 -7.18 -1.71
N ALA A 62 -6.09 -6.52 -0.77
CA ALA A 62 -4.69 -6.13 -0.91
C ALA A 62 -3.77 -7.34 -1.09
N TYR A 63 -4.04 -8.44 -0.37
CA TYR A 63 -3.28 -9.69 -0.53
C TYR A 63 -3.42 -10.30 -1.94
N GLU A 64 -4.58 -10.18 -2.59
CA GLU A 64 -4.80 -10.72 -3.95
C GLU A 64 -4.03 -9.90 -4.98
N LEU A 65 -4.10 -8.58 -4.86
CA LEU A 65 -3.29 -7.66 -5.65
C LEU A 65 -1.80 -7.95 -5.47
N ALA A 66 -1.35 -8.17 -4.23
CA ALA A 66 0.02 -8.51 -3.91
C ALA A 66 0.48 -9.82 -4.59
N CYS A 67 -0.36 -10.85 -4.62
CA CYS A 67 -0.05 -12.08 -5.35
C CYS A 67 0.17 -11.84 -6.85
N VAL A 68 -0.63 -10.97 -7.47
CA VAL A 68 -0.45 -10.60 -8.89
C VAL A 68 0.85 -9.83 -9.10
N PHE A 69 1.18 -8.91 -8.20
CA PHE A 69 2.35 -8.04 -8.33
C PHE A 69 3.67 -8.71 -7.97
N ARG A 70 3.66 -9.81 -7.21
CA ARG A 70 4.87 -10.55 -6.80
C ARG A 70 5.85 -10.84 -7.95
N GLU A 71 5.33 -11.21 -9.11
CA GLU A 71 6.14 -11.56 -10.30
C GLU A 71 6.41 -10.35 -11.21
N LEU A 72 5.77 -9.20 -10.95
CA LEU A 72 5.85 -7.98 -11.77
C LEU A 72 6.78 -6.92 -11.18
N VAL A 73 7.14 -7.06 -9.91
CA VAL A 73 7.97 -6.11 -9.16
C VAL A 73 9.24 -6.83 -8.71
N ASP A 74 10.38 -6.16 -8.84
CA ASP A 74 11.65 -6.67 -8.32
C ASP A 74 11.73 -6.53 -6.79
N GLU A 75 12.76 -7.14 -6.18
CA GLU A 75 12.92 -7.14 -4.72
C GLU A 75 13.04 -5.72 -4.14
N GLU A 76 13.69 -4.80 -4.86
CA GLU A 76 13.80 -3.40 -4.43
C GLU A 76 12.43 -2.70 -4.44
N GLY A 77 11.64 -2.90 -5.50
CA GLY A 77 10.30 -2.36 -5.61
C GLY A 77 9.35 -2.93 -4.55
N LYS A 78 9.41 -4.24 -4.30
CA LYS A 78 8.63 -4.89 -3.24
C LYS A 78 8.92 -4.25 -1.88
N LYS A 79 10.19 -4.06 -1.57
CA LYS A 79 10.60 -3.39 -0.33
C LYS A 79 10.05 -1.97 -0.24
N LYS A 80 10.19 -1.16 -1.30
CA LYS A 80 9.66 0.22 -1.30
C LYS A 80 8.14 0.29 -1.12
N VAL A 81 7.41 -0.64 -1.74
CA VAL A 81 5.96 -0.76 -1.58
C VAL A 81 5.62 -1.11 -0.14
N LEU A 82 6.30 -2.08 0.47
CA LEU A 82 6.05 -2.46 1.87
C LEU A 82 6.43 -1.36 2.86
N ASP A 83 7.55 -0.66 2.64
CA ASP A 83 7.94 0.50 3.45
C ASP A 83 6.86 1.60 3.40
N TYR A 84 6.26 1.81 2.22
CA TYR A 84 5.16 2.76 2.04
C TYR A 84 3.89 2.33 2.77
N LEU A 85 3.45 1.09 2.60
CA LEU A 85 2.24 0.57 3.26
C LEU A 85 2.39 0.55 4.79
N ALA A 86 3.55 0.15 5.29
CA ALA A 86 3.88 0.20 6.71
C ALA A 86 3.81 1.63 7.25
N ALA A 87 4.40 2.59 6.54
CA ALA A 87 4.39 3.99 6.95
C ALA A 87 2.97 4.60 6.98
N ILE A 88 2.05 4.14 6.13
CA ILE A 88 0.63 4.52 6.20
C ILE A 88 0.00 3.95 7.47
N ALA A 89 0.13 2.64 7.67
CA ALA A 89 -0.52 1.93 8.77
C ALA A 89 0.03 2.31 10.15
N THR A 90 1.21 2.93 10.23
CA THR A 90 1.78 3.45 11.48
C THR A 90 1.69 4.98 11.61
N ALA A 91 0.98 5.68 10.71
CA ALA A 91 1.02 7.14 10.67
C ALA A 91 0.26 7.83 11.80
N ASP A 92 -0.73 7.17 12.39
CA ASP A 92 -1.53 7.65 13.51
C ASP A 92 -1.06 7.11 14.87
N ASP A 93 0.13 6.47 14.90
CA ASP A 93 0.71 5.77 16.04
C ASP A 93 -0.18 4.64 16.62
N MET A 94 -1.27 4.24 15.94
CA MET A 94 -2.19 3.20 16.35
C MET A 94 -2.42 2.15 15.26
N LEU A 95 -1.41 1.31 15.02
CA LEU A 95 -1.60 0.16 14.14
C LEU A 95 -2.62 -0.83 14.75
N ALA A 96 -3.80 -0.94 14.15
CA ALA A 96 -4.81 -1.88 14.58
C ALA A 96 -4.36 -3.32 14.30
N SER A 97 -4.86 -4.29 15.07
CA SER A 97 -4.51 -5.70 14.84
C SER A 97 -4.90 -6.17 13.44
N VAL A 98 -6.04 -5.70 12.93
CA VAL A 98 -6.55 -6.04 11.58
C VAL A 98 -5.64 -5.51 10.47
N GLU A 99 -5.15 -4.27 10.60
CA GLU A 99 -4.23 -3.68 9.62
C GLU A 99 -2.86 -4.35 9.65
N ARG A 100 -2.39 -4.74 10.84
CA ARG A 100 -1.16 -5.53 10.98
C ARG A 100 -1.31 -6.87 10.27
N ASP A 101 -2.40 -7.59 10.53
CA ASP A 101 -2.66 -8.90 9.93
C ASP A 101 -2.74 -8.79 8.39
N GLU A 102 -3.39 -7.75 7.87
CA GLU A 102 -3.48 -7.50 6.42
C GLU A 102 -2.11 -7.14 5.83
N LEU A 103 -1.32 -6.30 6.51
CA LEU A 103 0.01 -5.92 6.05
C LEU A 103 0.98 -7.11 6.05
N GLU A 104 0.90 -8.00 7.05
CA GLU A 104 1.62 -9.27 7.08
C GLU A 104 1.20 -10.20 5.93
N ALA A 105 -0.10 -10.27 5.65
CA ALA A 105 -0.63 -11.04 4.52
C ALA A 105 -0.12 -10.51 3.18
N VAL A 106 -0.12 -9.19 2.99
CA VAL A 106 0.44 -8.52 1.81
C VAL A 106 1.92 -8.80 1.65
N ALA A 107 2.73 -8.66 2.71
CA ALA A 107 4.17 -8.94 2.66
C ALA A 107 4.46 -10.39 2.23
N LYS A 108 3.74 -11.35 2.84
CA LYS A 108 3.82 -12.76 2.49
C LYS A 108 3.40 -13.03 1.04
N ALA A 109 2.34 -12.37 0.57
CA ALA A 109 1.83 -12.50 -0.79
C ALA A 109 2.80 -11.92 -1.83
N LEU A 110 3.42 -10.77 -1.54
CA LEU A 110 4.48 -10.14 -2.35
C LEU A 110 5.77 -10.98 -2.36
N GLY A 111 5.94 -11.85 -1.37
CA GLY A 111 7.14 -12.65 -1.17
C GLY A 111 8.32 -11.84 -0.64
N ALA A 112 8.04 -10.80 0.15
CA ALA A 112 9.05 -9.92 0.75
C ALA A 112 8.92 -9.88 2.27
N GLU A 113 9.97 -9.43 2.96
CA GLU A 113 9.97 -9.29 4.41
C GLU A 113 9.25 -8.00 4.82
N LEU A 114 8.43 -8.10 5.85
CA LEU A 114 7.78 -6.95 6.45
C LEU A 114 8.83 -6.07 7.14
N PRO A 115 8.85 -4.74 6.90
CA PRO A 115 9.77 -3.84 7.58
C PRO A 115 9.47 -3.76 9.08
N GLU A 116 10.47 -3.34 9.86
CA GLU A 116 10.27 -3.13 11.30
C GLU A 116 9.23 -2.03 11.55
N LEU A 117 8.10 -2.43 12.13
CA LEU A 117 7.03 -1.53 12.52
C LEU A 117 7.38 -0.87 13.86
N SER A 118 8.13 0.24 13.82
CA SER A 118 8.34 1.07 15.02
C SER A 118 7.09 1.91 15.29
N ALA A 119 6.17 1.38 16.09
CA ALA A 119 5.30 2.24 16.88
C ALA A 119 6.22 3.02 17.83
N LYS A 120 6.33 4.34 17.67
CA LYS A 120 7.11 5.14 18.62
C LYS A 120 6.35 5.13 19.95
N SER A 121 6.85 4.28 20.86
CA SER A 121 6.43 4.20 22.26
C SER A 121 6.58 5.53 23.01
#